data_AF-A0A7L2RML1-F1
#
_entry.id   AF-A0A7L2RML1-F1
#
_cell.length_a   1.000
_cell.length_b   1.000
_cell.length_c   1.000
_cell.angle_alpha   90.00
_cell.angle_beta   90.00
_cell.angle_gamma   90.00
#
_symmetry.space_group_name_H-M   'P 1'
#
loop_
_entity.id
_entity.type
_entity.pdbx_description
1 polymer ?
#
loop_
_entity_poly.entity_id
_entity_poly.type
_entity_poly.pdbx_seq_one_letter_code
_entity_poly.pdbx_strand_id
1 'polypeptide(L)'
;GNEDTEYSGEVELPYGKTKAMAEKLVLDANGRKLSNGGKLTACIIRANTVYGEGATFLQELYLAAKARDGVLNYLEPENTERNHTYVGNVAWMHVLAARNLQLKPDLLSGQVYYSYDDTPTRKGFLVRQQLLSTADPSVRLGSHIPYWKMWLMIQLHRIIRIILLPFQKPRPFLTLPLLNTIVTTFCYETDKASRHFGYKPLFTWNES
;
A
#
# COMPACT_ATOMS: atom_id res chain seq x y z
N GLY A 1 6.51 -4.32 12.57
CA GLY A 1 7.05 -3.11 13.22
C GLY A 1 5.92 -2.21 13.66
N ASN A 2 6.21 -0.97 14.03
CA ASN A 2 5.27 0.09 14.39
C ASN A 2 5.84 1.46 13.96
N GLU A 3 5.21 2.58 14.35
CA GLU A 3 5.69 3.94 14.03
C GLU A 3 7.07 4.28 14.59
N ASP A 4 7.51 3.59 15.64
CA ASP A 4 8.79 3.82 16.30
C ASP A 4 9.91 2.95 15.71
N THR A 5 9.57 2.03 14.80
CA THR A 5 10.56 1.19 14.13
C THR A 5 11.36 2.03 13.15
N GLU A 6 12.65 2.20 13.40
CA GLU A 6 13.56 2.84 12.45
C GLU A 6 13.56 2.08 11.13
N TYR A 7 13.08 2.76 10.08
CA TYR A 7 13.07 2.23 8.74
C TYR A 7 14.32 2.68 8.01
N SER A 8 15.36 1.85 8.02
CA SER A 8 16.63 2.10 7.31
C SER A 8 16.61 1.64 5.84
N GLY A 9 15.51 1.03 5.39
CA GLY A 9 15.39 0.47 4.05
C GLY A 9 15.51 1.54 2.98
N GLU A 10 16.54 1.44 2.14
CA GLU A 10 16.57 2.20 0.89
C GLU A 10 15.29 1.89 0.12
N VAL A 11 14.49 2.93 -0.14
CA VAL A 11 13.31 2.74 -0.94
C VAL A 11 13.77 2.54 -2.38
N GLU A 12 13.91 1.30 -2.82
CA GLU A 12 14.46 0.97 -4.14
C GLU A 12 13.62 1.59 -5.27
N LEU A 13 12.32 1.74 -5.04
CA LEU A 13 11.37 2.27 -6.03
C LEU A 13 11.37 3.81 -6.05
N PRO A 14 11.44 4.45 -7.25
CA PRO A 14 11.38 5.89 -7.38
C PRO A 14 10.19 6.54 -6.68
N TYR A 15 9.01 5.91 -6.76
CA TYR A 15 7.80 6.39 -6.10
C TYR A 15 8.01 6.53 -4.59
N GLY A 16 8.53 5.49 -3.92
CA GLY A 16 8.69 5.56 -2.49
C GLY A 16 9.81 6.51 -2.05
N LYS A 17 10.86 6.72 -2.88
CA LYS A 17 11.83 7.83 -2.65
C LYS A 17 11.14 9.19 -2.66
N THR A 18 10.27 9.45 -3.64
CA THR A 18 9.54 10.72 -3.71
C THR A 18 8.60 10.91 -2.51
N LYS A 19 7.98 9.83 -2.00
CA LYS A 19 7.12 9.89 -0.82
C LYS A 19 7.91 10.12 0.47
N ALA A 20 9.06 9.47 0.64
CA ALA A 20 9.95 9.73 1.78
C ALA A 20 10.48 11.19 1.78
N MET A 21 10.82 11.73 0.61
CA MET A 21 11.19 13.14 0.48
C MET A 21 10.04 14.07 0.85
N ALA A 22 8.82 13.78 0.42
CA ALA A 22 7.64 14.56 0.79
C ALA A 22 7.37 14.52 2.31
N GLU A 23 7.50 13.35 2.94
CA GLU A 23 7.38 13.23 4.40
C GLU A 23 8.41 14.13 5.12
N LYS A 24 9.67 14.09 4.68
CA LYS A 24 10.72 14.96 5.24
C LYS A 24 10.39 16.45 5.08
N LEU A 25 9.94 16.87 3.89
CA LEU A 25 9.54 18.25 3.65
C LEU A 25 8.39 18.71 4.57
N VAL A 26 7.41 17.84 4.81
CA VAL A 26 6.29 18.14 5.71
C VAL A 26 6.77 18.26 7.16
N LEU A 27 7.64 17.34 7.61
CA LEU A 27 8.23 17.40 8.96
C LEU A 27 9.08 18.66 9.16
N ASP A 28 9.92 19.01 8.18
CA ASP A 28 10.77 20.22 8.22
C ASP A 28 9.95 21.53 8.16
N ALA A 29 8.73 21.47 7.61
CA ALA A 29 7.79 22.59 7.57
C ALA A 29 6.93 22.70 8.83
N ASN A 30 6.73 21.59 9.54
CA ASN A 30 5.91 21.53 10.73
C ASN A 30 6.45 22.48 11.83
N GLY A 31 5.56 23.25 12.46
CA GLY A 31 5.89 24.25 13.47
C GLY A 31 6.35 25.62 12.93
N ARG A 32 6.53 25.79 11.61
CA ARG A 32 6.89 27.10 11.03
C ARG A 32 5.78 28.13 11.24
N LYS A 33 6.18 29.38 11.48
CA LYS A 33 5.25 30.50 11.60
C LYS A 33 4.61 30.80 10.24
N LEU A 34 3.30 30.95 10.22
CA LEU A 34 2.50 31.35 9.08
C LEU A 34 2.39 32.88 9.03
N SER A 35 2.08 33.43 7.85
CA SER A 35 1.90 34.87 7.65
C SER A 35 0.77 35.47 8.50
N ASN A 36 -0.22 34.66 8.88
CA ASN A 36 -1.32 35.04 9.77
C ASN A 36 -0.98 34.96 11.27
N GLY A 37 0.30 34.76 11.62
CA GLY A 37 0.76 34.64 13.01
C GLY A 37 0.55 33.26 13.65
N GLY A 38 -0.13 32.33 12.97
CA GLY A 38 -0.27 30.94 13.42
C GLY A 38 1.01 30.11 13.23
N LYS A 39 0.98 28.85 13.65
CA LYS A 39 2.02 27.85 13.34
C LYS A 39 1.43 26.79 12.41
N LEU A 40 2.19 26.37 11.41
CA LEU A 40 1.83 25.21 10.59
C LEU A 40 1.85 23.96 11.48
N THR A 41 0.76 23.23 11.48
CA THR A 41 0.67 21.92 12.14
C THR A 41 0.33 20.89 11.07
N ALA A 42 1.06 19.78 11.09
CA ALA A 42 0.89 18.70 10.14
C ALA A 42 1.13 17.36 10.84
N CYS A 43 0.44 16.33 10.39
CA CYS A 43 0.73 14.94 10.72
C CYS A 43 0.81 14.13 9.43
N ILE A 44 1.47 12.97 9.49
CA ILE A 44 1.67 12.09 8.34
C ILE A 44 0.89 10.81 8.57
N ILE A 45 0.12 10.40 7.55
CA ILE A 45 -0.56 9.09 7.53
C ILE A 45 0.08 8.25 6.44
N ARG A 46 0.66 7.12 6.84
CA ARG A 46 1.23 6.11 5.95
C ARG A 46 0.15 5.09 5.60
N ALA A 47 -0.50 5.34 4.49
CA ALA A 47 -1.39 4.37 3.86
C ALA A 47 -0.55 3.35 3.08
N ASN A 48 -0.51 2.11 3.54
CA ASN A 48 0.19 1.03 2.85
C ASN A 48 -0.68 0.48 1.70
N THR A 49 -0.90 -0.83 1.63
CA THR A 49 -1.72 -1.38 0.55
C THR A 49 -3.18 -1.04 0.80
N VAL A 50 -3.74 -0.20 -0.06
CA VAL A 50 -5.14 0.21 0.00
C VAL A 50 -5.94 -0.56 -1.05
N TYR A 51 -7.12 -1.07 -0.65
CA TYR A 51 -8.10 -1.68 -1.54
C TYR A 51 -9.45 -0.99 -1.40
N GLY A 52 -10.36 -1.24 -2.34
CA GLY A 52 -11.71 -0.68 -2.35
C GLY A 52 -12.10 -0.20 -3.74
N GLU A 53 -13.06 0.70 -3.80
CA GLU A 53 -13.64 1.18 -5.03
C GLU A 53 -12.62 1.97 -5.86
N GLY A 54 -12.65 1.78 -7.18
CA GLY A 54 -11.70 2.43 -8.10
C GLY A 54 -10.29 1.84 -8.08
N ALA A 55 -10.03 0.76 -7.33
CA ALA A 55 -8.75 0.06 -7.35
C ALA A 55 -8.51 -0.63 -8.71
N THR A 56 -7.84 0.07 -9.62
CA THR A 56 -7.51 -0.43 -10.97
C THR A 56 -6.71 -1.73 -10.94
N PHE A 57 -5.84 -1.91 -9.94
CA PHE A 57 -5.06 -3.15 -9.79
C PHE A 57 -5.95 -4.37 -9.52
N LEU A 58 -7.05 -4.23 -8.77
CA LEU A 58 -8.01 -5.32 -8.54
C LEU A 58 -8.77 -5.64 -9.83
N GLN A 59 -9.14 -4.62 -10.60
CA GLN A 59 -9.79 -4.79 -11.89
C GLN A 59 -8.88 -5.53 -12.89
N GLU A 60 -7.62 -5.11 -13.01
CA GLU A 60 -6.63 -5.79 -13.85
C GLU A 60 -6.41 -7.25 -13.43
N LEU A 61 -6.36 -7.49 -12.12
CA LEU A 61 -6.21 -8.83 -11.56
C LEU A 61 -7.42 -9.72 -11.86
N TYR A 62 -8.64 -9.17 -11.75
CA TYR A 62 -9.88 -9.85 -12.12
C TYR A 62 -9.89 -10.24 -13.60
N LEU A 63 -9.55 -9.30 -14.49
CA LEU A 63 -9.48 -9.57 -15.93
C LEU A 63 -8.44 -10.64 -16.27
N ALA A 64 -7.28 -10.62 -15.60
CA ALA A 64 -6.25 -11.63 -15.76
C ALA A 64 -6.71 -13.02 -15.27
N ALA A 65 -7.45 -13.09 -14.16
CA ALA A 65 -8.03 -14.33 -13.67
C ALA A 65 -9.11 -14.86 -14.63
N LYS A 66 -9.99 -13.99 -15.13
CA LYS A 66 -11.04 -14.35 -16.09
C LYS A 66 -10.49 -14.90 -17.40
N ALA A 67 -9.39 -14.33 -17.90
CA ALA A 67 -8.67 -14.84 -19.07
C ALA A 67 -8.04 -16.24 -18.85
N ARG A 68 -7.97 -16.69 -17.59
CA ARG A 68 -7.42 -17.99 -17.15
C ARG A 68 -8.49 -18.85 -16.48
N ASP A 69 -9.72 -18.79 -16.96
CA ASP A 69 -10.83 -19.61 -16.45
C ASP A 69 -11.10 -19.42 -14.94
N GLY A 70 -10.99 -18.17 -14.48
CA GLY A 70 -11.19 -17.80 -13.07
C GLY A 70 -9.99 -18.06 -12.16
N VAL A 71 -8.84 -18.53 -12.68
CA VAL A 71 -7.69 -18.91 -11.85
C VAL A 71 -6.82 -17.69 -11.49
N LEU A 72 -6.77 -17.37 -10.19
CA LEU A 72 -5.96 -16.30 -9.63
C LEU A 72 -4.62 -16.80 -9.11
N ASN A 73 -3.56 -16.73 -9.92
CA ASN A 73 -2.20 -17.03 -9.47
C ASN A 73 -1.61 -15.89 -8.62
N TYR A 74 -0.73 -16.23 -7.69
CA TYR A 74 -0.07 -15.28 -6.80
C TYR A 74 1.45 -15.42 -6.83
N LEU A 75 2.15 -14.35 -6.51
CA LEU A 75 3.61 -14.25 -6.59
C LEU A 75 4.24 -14.16 -5.20
N GLU A 76 3.50 -13.67 -4.23
CA GLU A 76 3.95 -13.57 -2.85
C GLU A 76 4.18 -14.97 -2.27
N PRO A 77 5.36 -15.22 -1.68
CA PRO A 77 5.56 -16.38 -0.83
C PRO A 77 4.47 -16.46 0.26
N GLU A 78 4.09 -17.68 0.65
CA GLU A 78 2.98 -17.88 1.59
C GLU A 78 3.28 -17.43 3.03
N ASN A 79 4.55 -17.20 3.34
CA ASN A 79 5.05 -16.62 4.58
C ASN A 79 5.19 -15.09 4.51
N THR A 80 4.85 -14.46 3.38
CA THR A 80 4.87 -13.01 3.23
C THR A 80 3.59 -12.40 3.81
N GLU A 81 3.76 -11.47 4.74
CA GLU A 81 2.66 -10.73 5.36
C GLU A 81 2.65 -9.27 4.94
N ARG A 82 1.46 -8.72 4.74
CA ARG A 82 1.25 -7.33 4.37
C ARG A 82 -0.10 -6.83 4.86
N ASN A 83 -0.09 -5.68 5.51
CA ASN A 83 -1.32 -5.04 5.94
C ASN A 83 -2.06 -4.44 4.75
N HIS A 84 -3.37 -4.64 4.73
CA HIS A 84 -4.29 -4.09 3.76
C HIS A 84 -5.31 -3.24 4.51
N THR A 85 -5.74 -2.15 3.90
CA THR A 85 -6.73 -1.25 4.52
C THR A 85 -7.72 -0.80 3.47
N TYR A 86 -8.99 -0.82 3.82
CA TYR A 86 -10.07 -0.33 2.98
C TYR A 86 -9.96 1.18 2.76
N VAL A 87 -10.17 1.64 1.53
CA VAL A 87 -10.03 3.04 1.14
C VAL A 87 -10.95 3.96 1.94
N GLY A 88 -12.16 3.52 2.27
CA GLY A 88 -13.09 4.26 3.13
C GLY A 88 -12.54 4.46 4.54
N ASN A 89 -11.87 3.46 5.12
CA ASN A 89 -11.24 3.55 6.44
C ASN A 89 -10.01 4.46 6.42
N VAL A 90 -9.21 4.42 5.35
CA VAL A 90 -8.09 5.35 5.16
C VAL A 90 -8.61 6.79 5.09
N ALA A 91 -9.64 7.05 4.28
CA ALA A 91 -10.25 8.38 4.17
C ALA A 91 -10.82 8.86 5.51
N TRP A 92 -11.49 7.97 6.24
CA TRP A 92 -11.99 8.25 7.58
C TRP A 92 -10.88 8.65 8.57
N MET A 93 -9.75 7.93 8.55
CA MET A 93 -8.59 8.27 9.37
C MET A 93 -8.08 9.69 9.06
N HIS A 94 -8.04 10.10 7.78
CA HIS A 94 -7.63 11.45 7.40
C HIS A 94 -8.57 12.52 7.96
N VAL A 95 -9.88 12.30 7.88
CA VAL A 95 -10.89 13.22 8.43
C VAL A 95 -10.73 13.37 9.94
N LEU A 96 -10.58 12.25 10.65
CA LEU A 96 -10.36 12.26 12.10
C LEU A 96 -9.06 12.95 12.50
N ALA A 97 -7.97 12.67 11.79
CA ALA A 97 -6.68 13.30 12.02
C ALA A 97 -6.77 14.81 11.78
N ALA A 98 -7.36 15.26 10.67
CA ALA A 98 -7.51 16.68 10.35
C ALA A 98 -8.32 17.42 11.42
N ARG A 99 -9.43 16.82 11.90
CA ARG A 99 -10.24 17.40 12.98
C ARG A 99 -9.46 17.48 14.29
N ASN A 100 -8.76 16.41 14.68
CA ASN A 100 -8.01 16.39 15.93
C ASN A 100 -6.74 17.22 15.89
N LEU A 101 -6.17 17.47 14.70
CA LEU A 101 -5.02 18.38 14.54
C LEU A 101 -5.40 19.83 14.89
N GLN A 102 -6.66 20.22 14.64
CA GLN A 102 -7.17 21.53 15.05
C GLN A 102 -7.47 21.59 16.56
N LEU A 103 -7.98 20.49 17.14
CA LEU A 103 -8.38 20.45 18.55
C LEU A 103 -7.20 20.22 19.51
N LYS A 104 -6.24 19.40 19.09
CA LYS A 104 -5.09 18.93 19.88
C LYS A 104 -3.80 19.02 19.05
N PRO A 105 -3.42 20.22 18.56
CA PRO A 105 -2.24 20.39 17.73
C PRO A 105 -0.97 19.91 18.42
N ASP A 106 -0.83 20.14 19.73
CA ASP A 106 0.37 19.75 20.50
C ASP A 106 0.62 18.24 20.52
N LEU A 107 -0.44 17.43 20.40
CA LEU A 107 -0.34 15.97 20.42
C LEU A 107 -0.10 15.39 19.02
N LEU A 108 -0.75 15.93 17.99
CA LEU A 108 -0.72 15.37 16.63
C LEU A 108 0.36 15.98 15.73
N SER A 109 0.80 17.20 16.02
CA SER A 109 1.80 17.91 15.23
C SER A 109 3.12 17.14 15.16
N GLY A 110 3.63 16.94 13.94
CA GLY A 110 4.87 16.21 13.67
C GLY A 110 4.77 14.69 13.83
N GLN A 111 3.59 14.15 14.18
CA GLN A 111 3.41 12.72 14.36
C GLN A 111 3.21 12.00 13.03
N VAL A 112 3.73 10.78 12.98
CA VAL A 112 3.46 9.79 11.92
C VAL A 112 2.51 8.73 12.48
N TYR A 113 1.60 8.26 11.63
CA TYR A 113 0.64 7.19 11.91
C TYR A 113 0.56 6.23 10.73
N TYR A 114 0.42 4.92 10.97
CA TYR A 114 0.03 3.99 9.92
C TYR A 114 -1.49 3.82 9.84
N SER A 115 -2.03 3.67 8.62
CA SER A 115 -3.42 3.26 8.46
C SER A 115 -3.60 1.78 8.77
N TYR A 116 -4.68 1.43 9.44
CA TYR A 116 -5.05 0.05 9.74
C TYR A 116 -6.56 -0.09 9.86
N ASP A 117 -7.04 -1.32 9.70
CA ASP A 117 -8.41 -1.73 9.96
C ASP A 117 -8.50 -3.21 10.35
N ASP A 118 -9.72 -3.74 10.44
CA ASP A 118 -10.02 -5.08 10.90
C ASP A 118 -9.94 -6.14 9.77
N THR A 119 -9.14 -5.88 8.73
CA THR A 119 -8.92 -6.84 7.63
C THR A 119 -8.37 -8.17 8.21
N PRO A 120 -9.01 -9.32 7.94
CA PRO A 120 -8.84 -10.55 8.74
C PRO A 120 -7.55 -11.32 8.49
N THR A 121 -6.87 -11.08 7.36
CA THR A 121 -5.63 -11.77 7.01
C THR A 121 -4.59 -10.80 6.49
N ARG A 122 -3.34 -11.06 6.86
CA ARG A 122 -2.17 -10.34 6.36
C ARG A 122 -1.59 -10.97 5.10
N LYS A 123 -2.16 -12.09 4.64
CA LYS A 123 -1.76 -12.72 3.38
C LYS A 123 -2.45 -12.00 2.23
N GLY A 124 -1.73 -11.12 1.55
CA GLY A 124 -2.32 -10.25 0.54
C GLY A 124 -2.99 -10.99 -0.63
N PHE A 125 -2.52 -12.18 -0.98
CA PHE A 125 -3.18 -13.01 -2.00
C PHE A 125 -4.53 -13.56 -1.55
N LEU A 126 -4.70 -13.87 -0.26
CA LEU A 126 -5.99 -14.31 0.28
C LEU A 126 -6.99 -13.16 0.35
N VAL A 127 -6.56 -11.97 0.75
CA VAL A 127 -7.42 -10.77 0.71
C VAL A 127 -7.93 -10.53 -0.71
N ARG A 128 -7.03 -10.52 -1.70
CA ARG A 128 -7.41 -10.34 -3.11
C ARG A 128 -8.32 -11.44 -3.61
N GLN A 129 -8.06 -12.69 -3.26
CA GLN A 129 -8.94 -13.80 -3.61
C GLN A 129 -10.34 -13.60 -3.01
N GLN A 130 -10.44 -13.29 -1.72
CA GLN A 130 -11.73 -13.13 -1.02
C GLN A 130 -12.54 -11.95 -1.57
N LEU A 131 -11.90 -10.81 -1.84
CA LEU A 131 -12.54 -9.67 -2.48
C LEU A 131 -13.10 -10.05 -3.86
N LEU A 132 -12.29 -10.72 -4.70
CA LEU A 132 -12.70 -11.10 -6.05
C LEU A 132 -13.73 -12.23 -6.06
N SER A 133 -13.65 -13.22 -5.16
CA SER A 133 -14.60 -14.32 -5.09
C SER A 133 -15.96 -13.90 -4.54
N THR A 134 -16.00 -12.84 -3.72
CA THR A 134 -17.25 -12.24 -3.25
C THR A 134 -17.98 -11.53 -4.38
N ALA A 135 -17.24 -10.87 -5.27
CA ALA A 135 -17.80 -10.23 -6.47
C ALA A 135 -18.14 -11.23 -7.59
N ASP A 136 -17.30 -12.26 -7.76
CA ASP A 136 -17.44 -13.30 -8.78
C ASP A 136 -17.03 -14.67 -8.23
N PRO A 137 -17.98 -15.55 -7.87
CA PRO A 137 -17.70 -16.88 -7.30
C PRO A 137 -16.92 -17.83 -8.23
N SER A 138 -16.77 -17.49 -9.52
CA SER A 138 -15.93 -18.27 -10.44
C SER A 138 -14.43 -18.10 -10.16
N VAL A 139 -14.04 -17.03 -9.46
CA VAL A 139 -12.63 -16.75 -9.14
C VAL A 139 -12.15 -17.71 -8.05
N ARG A 140 -11.12 -18.49 -8.38
CA ARG A 140 -10.50 -19.48 -7.49
C ARG A 140 -9.03 -19.18 -7.31
N LEU A 141 -8.50 -19.50 -6.13
CA LEU A 141 -7.08 -19.38 -5.87
C LEU A 141 -6.32 -20.39 -6.74
N GLY A 142 -5.35 -19.87 -7.49
CA GLY A 142 -4.47 -20.65 -8.35
C GLY A 142 -3.20 -21.09 -7.64
N SER A 143 -2.13 -21.28 -8.41
CA SER A 143 -0.84 -21.73 -7.88
C SER A 143 0.10 -20.56 -7.59
N HIS A 144 0.96 -20.74 -6.59
CA HIS A 144 2.10 -19.89 -6.35
C HIS A 144 3.05 -19.90 -7.55
N ILE A 145 3.43 -18.73 -8.05
CA ILE A 145 4.43 -18.56 -9.10
C ILE A 145 5.79 -18.40 -8.44
N PRO A 146 6.72 -19.37 -8.59
CA PRO A 146 8.05 -19.27 -7.98
C PRO A 146 8.82 -18.03 -8.47
N TYR A 147 9.56 -17.40 -7.56
CA TYR A 147 10.39 -16.22 -7.82
C TYR A 147 11.28 -16.38 -9.06
N TRP A 148 11.93 -17.54 -9.23
CA TRP A 148 12.84 -17.78 -10.37
C TRP A 148 12.14 -17.70 -11.73
N LYS A 149 10.85 -18.09 -11.82
CA LYS A 149 10.07 -17.97 -13.07
C LYS A 149 9.85 -16.51 -13.42
N MET A 150 9.49 -15.69 -12.44
CA MET A 150 9.30 -14.25 -12.65
C MET A 150 10.62 -13.54 -12.94
N TRP A 151 11.69 -13.90 -12.25
CA TRP A 151 13.03 -13.40 -12.54
C TRP A 151 13.44 -13.68 -13.99
N LEU A 152 13.24 -14.92 -14.47
CA LEU A 152 13.53 -15.31 -15.85
C LEU A 152 12.69 -14.50 -16.85
N MET A 153 11.39 -14.32 -16.59
CA MET A 153 10.49 -13.52 -17.42
C MET A 153 10.92 -12.05 -17.50
N ILE A 154 11.34 -11.45 -16.38
CA ILE A 154 11.88 -10.08 -16.35
C ILE A 154 13.15 -9.98 -17.19
N GLN A 155 14.05 -10.96 -17.08
CA GLN A 155 15.28 -11.01 -17.87
C GLN A 155 15.00 -11.15 -19.37
N LEU A 156 14.08 -12.03 -19.78
CA LEU A 156 13.65 -12.18 -21.17
C LEU A 156 13.05 -10.86 -21.69
N HIS A 157 12.15 -10.25 -20.93
CA HIS A 157 11.52 -8.99 -21.31
C HIS A 157 12.55 -7.86 -21.43
N ARG A 158 13.61 -7.86 -20.62
CA ARG A 158 14.72 -6.90 -20.74
C ARG A 158 15.48 -7.08 -22.05
N ILE A 159 15.75 -8.32 -22.48
CA ILE A 159 16.40 -8.62 -23.76
C ILE A 159 15.51 -8.16 -24.92
N ILE A 160 14.23 -8.54 -24.89
CA ILE A 160 13.23 -8.14 -25.91
C ILE A 160 13.14 -6.61 -26.01
N ARG A 161 13.12 -5.91 -24.86
CA ARG A 161 13.10 -4.44 -24.81
C ARG A 161 14.34 -3.83 -25.46
N ILE A 162 15.54 -4.41 -25.26
CA ILE A 162 16.77 -3.91 -25.91
C ILE A 162 16.68 -4.07 -27.44
N ILE A 163 16.16 -5.21 -27.91
CA ILE A 163 16.00 -5.49 -29.34
C ILE A 163 14.94 -4.59 -29.98
N LEU A 164 13.83 -4.31 -29.28
CA LEU A 164 12.72 -3.49 -29.78
C LEU A 164 12.91 -2.00 -29.55
N LEU A 165 13.83 -1.58 -28.67
CA LEU A 165 14.15 -0.19 -28.35
C LEU A 165 14.29 0.73 -29.58
N PRO A 166 14.96 0.32 -30.69
CA PRO A 166 15.08 1.18 -31.88
C PRO A 166 13.74 1.47 -32.58
N PHE A 167 12.71 0.66 -32.36
CA PHE A 167 11.42 0.78 -33.07
C PHE A 167 10.29 1.26 -32.15
N GLN A 168 10.26 0.80 -30.91
CA GLN A 168 9.23 1.13 -29.93
C GLN A 168 9.81 1.13 -28.51
N LYS A 169 9.23 1.94 -27.61
CA LYS A 169 9.53 1.91 -26.17
C LYS A 169 8.46 1.10 -25.45
N PRO A 170 8.56 -0.24 -25.38
CA PRO A 170 7.60 -1.04 -24.63
C PRO A 170 7.67 -0.65 -23.16
N ARG A 171 6.50 -0.55 -22.52
CA ARG A 171 6.41 -0.35 -21.07
C ARG A 171 6.90 -1.63 -20.38
N PRO A 172 7.77 -1.53 -19.35
CA PRO A 172 8.22 -2.71 -18.63
C PRO A 172 7.05 -3.39 -17.93
N PHE A 173 6.90 -4.69 -18.15
CA PHE A 173 5.86 -5.51 -17.52
C PHE A 173 6.01 -5.59 -15.99
N LEU A 174 7.23 -5.87 -15.52
CA LEU A 174 7.59 -5.96 -14.11
C LEU A 174 9.10 -5.66 -13.98
N THR A 175 9.52 -4.94 -12.95
CA THR A 175 10.94 -4.66 -12.66
C THR A 175 11.42 -5.46 -11.45
N LEU A 176 12.72 -5.77 -11.37
CA LEU A 176 13.29 -6.51 -10.22
C LEU A 176 13.02 -5.83 -8.87
N PRO A 177 13.19 -4.49 -8.72
CA PRO A 177 12.85 -3.82 -7.46
C PRO A 177 11.37 -3.95 -7.08
N LEU A 178 10.48 -3.96 -8.08
CA LEU A 178 9.05 -4.16 -7.83
C LEU A 178 8.76 -5.60 -7.40
N LEU A 179 9.42 -6.58 -8.04
CA LEU A 179 9.34 -7.99 -7.62
C LEU A 179 9.83 -8.19 -6.17
N ASN A 180 10.98 -7.59 -5.81
CA ASN A 180 11.51 -7.63 -4.44
C ASN A 180 10.52 -7.03 -3.43
N THR A 181 9.83 -5.94 -3.80
CA THR A 181 8.82 -5.31 -2.96
C THR A 181 7.58 -6.20 -2.76
N ILE A 182 7.23 -7.01 -3.75
CA ILE A 182 6.08 -7.94 -3.69
C ILE A 182 6.40 -9.12 -2.76
N VAL A 183 7.62 -9.67 -2.82
CA VAL A 183 7.99 -10.86 -2.02
C VAL A 183 8.43 -10.51 -0.60
N THR A 184 8.72 -9.25 -0.31
CA THR A 184 9.12 -8.79 1.03
C THR A 184 7.92 -8.57 1.94
N THR A 185 8.02 -9.04 3.18
CA THR A 185 7.03 -8.83 4.24
C THR A 185 7.02 -7.38 4.72
N PHE A 186 5.84 -6.76 4.71
CA PHE A 186 5.62 -5.40 5.23
C PHE A 186 4.41 -5.40 6.17
N CYS A 187 4.66 -5.75 7.43
CA CYS A 187 3.65 -5.85 8.47
C CYS A 187 3.96 -4.91 9.65
N TYR A 188 2.91 -4.29 10.17
CA TYR A 188 2.97 -3.45 11.35
C TYR A 188 1.75 -3.65 12.25
N GLU A 189 1.95 -3.37 13.53
CA GLU A 189 0.90 -3.36 14.54
C GLU A 189 1.01 -2.06 15.32
N THR A 190 -0.10 -1.35 15.42
CA THR A 190 -0.13 -0.05 16.09
C THR A 190 -1.52 0.26 16.62
N ASP A 191 -1.54 0.96 17.74
CA ASP A 191 -2.72 1.53 18.38
C ASP A 191 -2.62 3.07 18.48
N LYS A 192 -1.58 3.66 17.87
CA LYS A 192 -1.20 5.07 18.08
C LYS A 192 -2.32 6.03 17.68
N ALA A 193 -2.96 5.77 16.54
CA ALA A 193 -4.09 6.56 16.05
C ALA A 193 -5.31 6.48 17.00
N SER A 194 -5.59 5.29 17.52
CA SER A 194 -6.64 5.07 18.52
C SER A 194 -6.35 5.85 19.81
N ARG A 195 -5.13 5.77 20.33
CA ARG A 195 -4.73 6.50 21.55
C ARG A 195 -4.74 8.02 21.38
N HIS A 196 -4.26 8.54 20.25
CA HIS A 196 -4.09 9.98 20.07
C HIS A 196 -5.38 10.70 19.70
N PHE A 197 -6.20 10.10 18.84
CA PHE A 197 -7.39 10.75 18.29
C PHE A 197 -8.63 9.85 18.20
N GLY A 198 -8.63 8.71 18.91
CA GLY A 198 -9.80 7.85 19.05
C GLY A 198 -10.16 7.11 17.76
N TYR A 199 -9.20 6.90 16.85
CA TYR A 199 -9.46 6.19 15.60
C TYR A 199 -10.00 4.77 15.84
N LYS A 200 -11.12 4.50 15.19
CA LYS A 200 -11.66 3.17 14.94
C LYS A 200 -12.07 3.11 13.47
N PRO A 201 -11.89 1.95 12.80
CA PRO A 201 -12.39 1.75 11.44
C PRO A 201 -13.88 2.12 11.37
N LEU A 202 -14.28 2.82 10.31
CA LEU A 202 -15.67 3.20 10.10
C LEU A 202 -16.45 2.04 9.47
N PHE A 203 -15.79 1.30 8.58
CA PHE A 203 -16.33 0.13 7.91
C PHE A 203 -15.65 -1.12 8.45
N THR A 204 -16.46 -2.10 8.81
CA THR A 204 -15.97 -3.45 9.14
C THR A 204 -15.54 -4.18 7.87
N TRP A 205 -14.78 -5.27 8.01
CA TRP A 205 -14.38 -6.12 6.87
C TRP A 205 -15.57 -6.62 6.02
N ASN A 206 -16.74 -6.83 6.63
CA ASN A 206 -17.92 -7.29 5.89
C ASN A 206 -18.62 -6.16 5.11
N GLU A 207 -18.39 -4.91 5.50
CA GLU A 207 -18.96 -3.72 4.84
C GLU A 207 -18.02 -3.14 3.78
N SER A 208 -16.72 -3.50 3.84
CA SER A 208 -15.67 -3.08 2.90
C SER A 208 -15.65 -3.85 1.59
#